data_AF-A0A958T8T2-F1
#
_entry.id   AF-A0A958T8T2-F1
#
_cell.length_a   1.000
_cell.length_b   1.000
_cell.length_c   1.000
_cell.angle_alpha   90.00
_cell.angle_beta   90.00
_cell.angle_gamma   90.00
#
_symmetry.space_group_name_H-M   'P 1'
#
loop_
_entity.id
_entity.type
_entity.pdbx_description
1 polymer ?
#
loop_
_entity_poly.entity_id
_entity_poly.type
_entity_poly.pdbx_seq_one_letter_code
_entity_poly.pdbx_strand_id
1 'polypeptide(L)'
;ELPMMYIDDAIDATIAIMEAKTQNITIRSSYNLAAISFTPEEIAQSIKSHILDFTITYAPDFRQAIADSWPKSIHDGKAREDWGWKHSFGLEEITQVMLSKLGDKSR
;
A
#
# COMPACT_ATOMS: atom_id res chain seq x y z
N GLU A 1 -8.79 6.19 -6.71
CA GLU A 1 -7.85 5.23 -6.10
C GLU A 1 -6.55 5.94 -5.82
N LEU A 2 -5.89 5.54 -4.75
CA LEU A 2 -4.53 5.98 -4.44
C LEU A 2 -3.64 4.76 -4.24
N PRO A 3 -2.36 4.83 -4.66
CA PRO A 3 -1.40 3.78 -4.39
C PRO A 3 -1.07 3.74 -2.90
N MET A 4 -1.15 2.55 -2.32
CA MET A 4 -0.91 2.28 -0.91
C MET A 4 -0.02 1.05 -0.77
N MET A 5 0.70 0.98 0.34
CA MET A 5 1.59 -0.13 0.68
C MET A 5 1.52 -0.41 2.17
N TYR A 6 1.48 -1.69 2.54
CA TYR A 6 1.56 -2.09 3.93
C TYR A 6 2.96 -1.90 4.48
N ILE A 7 3.08 -1.64 5.79
CA ILE A 7 4.35 -1.26 6.40
C ILE A 7 5.41 -2.36 6.29
N ASP A 8 5.03 -3.63 6.40
CA ASP A 8 5.97 -4.75 6.29
C ASP A 8 6.56 -4.83 4.87
N ASP A 9 5.73 -4.64 3.84
CA ASP A 9 6.17 -4.54 2.44
C ASP A 9 7.14 -3.37 2.22
N ALA A 10 6.91 -2.23 2.88
CA ALA A 10 7.80 -1.07 2.78
C ALA A 10 9.17 -1.33 3.44
N ILE A 11 9.19 -2.04 4.56
CA ILE A 11 10.42 -2.44 5.25
C ILE A 11 11.20 -3.42 4.36
N ASP A 12 10.53 -4.46 3.86
CA ASP A 12 11.13 -5.48 3.02
C ASP A 12 11.68 -4.88 1.72
N ALA A 13 10.93 -3.96 1.09
CA ALA A 13 11.40 -3.21 -0.07
C ALA A 13 12.72 -2.48 0.20
N THR A 14 12.80 -1.82 1.35
CA THR A 14 13.95 -1.00 1.75
C THR A 14 15.16 -1.89 2.03
N ILE A 15 14.97 -3.03 2.70
CA ILE A 15 16.05 -4.00 2.94
C ILE A 15 16.52 -4.61 1.62
N ALA A 16 15.60 -5.07 0.77
CA ALA A 16 15.92 -5.75 -0.47
C ALA A 16 16.72 -4.88 -1.45
N ILE A 17 16.40 -3.59 -1.58
CA ILE A 17 17.20 -2.68 -2.43
C ILE A 17 18.60 -2.43 -1.85
N MET A 18 18.75 -2.41 -0.51
CA MET A 18 20.06 -2.26 0.14
C MET A 18 20.93 -3.51 -0.03
N GLU A 19 20.34 -4.69 -0.08
CA GLU A 19 21.04 -5.97 -0.28
C GLU A 19 21.26 -6.34 -1.74
N ALA A 20 20.58 -5.64 -2.67
CA ALA A 20 20.65 -5.90 -4.08
C ALA A 20 22.08 -5.73 -4.62
N LYS A 21 22.46 -6.59 -5.58
CA LYS A 21 23.76 -6.48 -6.24
C LYS A 21 23.85 -5.15 -6.99
N THR A 22 24.86 -4.35 -6.66
CA THR A 22 25.18 -3.05 -7.28
C THR A 22 25.08 -3.06 -8.82
N GLN A 23 25.51 -4.15 -9.47
CA GLN A 23 25.49 -4.29 -10.94
C GLN A 23 24.08 -4.42 -11.54
N ASN A 24 23.09 -4.84 -10.74
CA ASN A 24 21.71 -4.96 -11.19
C ASN A 24 20.91 -3.66 -10.98
N ILE A 25 21.40 -2.74 -10.14
CA ILE A 25 20.74 -1.46 -9.87
C ILE A 25 21.03 -0.48 -11.01
N THR A 26 20.06 -0.33 -11.91
CA THR A 26 20.14 0.54 -13.10
C THR A 26 19.73 1.99 -12.81
N ILE A 27 18.89 2.23 -11.80
CA ILE A 27 18.45 3.56 -11.37
C ILE A 27 19.15 3.90 -10.05
N ARG A 28 19.92 4.99 -10.03
CA ARG A 28 20.64 5.47 -8.83
C ARG A 28 19.98 6.66 -8.15
N SER A 29 18.68 6.82 -8.40
CA SER A 29 17.82 7.83 -7.79
C SER A 29 16.64 7.12 -7.10
N SER A 30 15.41 7.56 -7.35
CA SER A 30 14.21 7.05 -6.71
C SER A 30 13.55 5.98 -7.57
N TYR A 31 13.39 4.79 -7.02
CA TYR A 31 12.52 3.77 -7.60
C TYR A 31 11.08 4.05 -7.22
N ASN A 32 10.21 3.89 -8.19
CA ASN A 32 8.79 3.72 -7.96
C ASN A 32 8.52 2.33 -7.38
N LEU A 33 7.69 2.27 -6.36
CA LEU A 33 7.22 1.03 -5.75
C LEU A 33 5.70 1.02 -5.73
N ALA A 34 5.10 -0.05 -6.24
CA ALA A 34 3.66 -0.26 -6.17
C ALA A 34 3.35 -1.54 -5.39
N ALA A 35 2.32 -1.47 -4.56
CA ALA A 35 1.70 -2.62 -3.94
C ALA A 35 0.26 -2.73 -4.41
N ILE A 36 -0.66 -2.07 -3.72
CA ILE A 36 -2.08 -2.04 -4.08
C ILE A 36 -2.56 -0.62 -4.35
N SER A 37 -3.70 -0.48 -5.02
CA SER A 37 -4.38 0.80 -5.21
C SER A 37 -5.85 0.59 -4.92
N PHE A 38 -6.43 1.47 -4.10
CA PHE A 38 -7.83 1.36 -3.71
C PHE A 38 -8.44 2.73 -3.40
N THR A 39 -9.77 2.77 -3.37
CA THR A 39 -10.61 3.90 -2.97
C THR A 39 -11.06 3.76 -1.51
N PRO A 40 -11.51 4.86 -0.86
CA PRO A 40 -12.16 4.78 0.45
C PRO A 40 -13.34 3.79 0.50
N GLU A 41 -14.07 3.63 -0.61
CA GLU A 41 -15.19 2.70 -0.70
C GLU A 41 -14.73 1.23 -0.73
N GLU A 42 -13.68 0.91 -1.47
CA GLU A 42 -13.16 -0.48 -1.54
C GLU A 42 -12.61 -0.95 -0.20
N ILE A 43 -11.88 -0.11 0.54
CA ILE A 43 -11.44 -0.46 1.89
C ILE A 43 -12.62 -0.57 2.87
N ALA A 44 -13.64 0.29 2.74
CA ALA A 44 -14.85 0.19 3.55
C ALA A 44 -15.59 -1.15 3.31
N GLN A 45 -15.68 -1.58 2.05
CA GLN A 45 -16.25 -2.88 1.69
C GLN A 45 -15.41 -4.04 2.24
N SER A 46 -14.08 -3.95 2.16
CA SER A 46 -13.18 -4.94 2.75
C SER A 46 -13.33 -4.99 4.28
N ILE A 47 -13.54 -3.87 4.96
CA ILE A 47 -13.79 -3.88 6.42
C ILE A 47 -15.16 -4.49 6.73
N LYS A 48 -16.16 -4.19 5.91
CA LYS A 48 -17.54 -4.67 6.10
C LYS A 48 -17.67 -6.18 5.98
N SER A 49 -16.81 -6.86 5.21
CA SER A 49 -16.77 -8.33 5.17
C SER A 49 -16.40 -8.95 6.51
N HIS A 50 -15.67 -8.22 7.37
CA HIS A 50 -15.31 -8.64 8.73
C HIS A 50 -16.24 -8.07 9.81
N ILE A 51 -16.75 -6.85 9.61
CA ILE A 51 -17.63 -6.14 10.55
C ILE A 51 -18.89 -5.70 9.81
N LEU A 52 -19.94 -6.53 9.85
CA LEU A 52 -21.15 -6.33 9.03
C LEU A 52 -21.86 -4.99 9.27
N ASP A 53 -21.81 -4.47 10.50
CA ASP A 53 -22.44 -3.22 10.91
C ASP A 53 -21.57 -1.98 10.62
N PHE A 54 -20.40 -2.16 9.98
CA PHE A 54 -19.53 -1.05 9.61
C PHE A 54 -20.23 -0.12 8.62
N THR A 55 -20.17 1.19 8.91
CA THR A 55 -20.67 2.26 8.04
C THR A 55 -19.61 3.33 7.87
N ILE A 56 -19.59 3.96 6.70
CA ILE A 56 -18.68 5.04 6.35
C ILE A 56 -19.48 6.23 5.85
N THR A 57 -19.03 7.44 6.19
CA THR A 57 -19.57 8.69 5.66
C THR A 57 -18.45 9.49 5.02
N TYR A 58 -18.78 10.24 3.98
CA TYR A 58 -17.82 11.01 3.21
C TYR A 58 -18.05 12.51 3.42
N ALA A 59 -17.05 13.18 3.99
CA ALA A 59 -17.02 14.64 4.12
C ALA A 59 -15.67 15.15 3.58
N PRO A 60 -15.53 15.29 2.24
CA PRO A 60 -14.28 15.73 1.62
C PRO A 60 -13.85 17.10 2.14
N ASP A 61 -12.55 17.27 2.35
CA ASP A 61 -11.94 18.54 2.72
C ASP A 61 -10.80 18.90 1.75
N PHE A 62 -9.96 19.87 2.12
CA PHE A 62 -8.85 20.32 1.29
C PHE A 62 -7.89 19.19 0.84
N ARG A 63 -7.84 18.07 1.56
CA ARG A 63 -7.00 16.91 1.21
C ARG A 63 -7.49 16.20 -0.05
N GLN A 64 -8.76 16.38 -0.44
CA GLN A 64 -9.28 15.82 -1.69
C GLN A 64 -8.51 16.36 -2.90
N ALA A 65 -8.29 17.68 -2.97
CA ALA A 65 -7.52 18.29 -4.05
C ALA A 65 -6.06 17.81 -4.08
N ILE A 66 -5.48 17.49 -2.91
CA ILE A 66 -4.14 16.91 -2.81
C ILE A 66 -4.16 15.49 -3.37
N ALA A 67 -5.10 14.66 -2.95
CA ALA A 67 -5.28 13.30 -3.46
C ALA A 67 -5.53 13.26 -4.97
N ASP A 68 -6.35 14.17 -5.49
CA ASP A 68 -6.67 14.26 -6.92
C ASP A 68 -5.46 14.66 -7.77
N SER A 69 -4.45 15.31 -7.16
CA SER A 69 -3.20 15.67 -7.83
C SER A 69 -2.22 14.50 -7.98
N TRP A 70 -2.44 13.39 -7.25
CA TRP A 70 -1.54 12.24 -7.24
C TRP A 70 -1.93 11.20 -8.32
N PRO A 71 -0.94 10.45 -8.85
CA PRO A 71 -1.22 9.38 -9.80
C PRO A 71 -2.03 8.25 -9.13
N LYS A 72 -3.01 7.71 -9.85
CA LYS A 72 -3.85 6.61 -9.36
C LYS A 72 -3.11 5.28 -9.24
N SER A 73 -2.09 5.07 -10.07
CA SER A 73 -1.25 3.88 -10.09
C SER A 73 0.18 4.26 -10.42
N ILE A 74 1.13 3.48 -9.92
CA ILE A 74 2.57 3.71 -10.11
C ILE A 74 3.15 2.53 -10.88
N HIS A 75 3.96 2.81 -11.91
CA HIS A 75 4.71 1.78 -12.62
C HIS A 75 6.02 1.45 -11.90
N ASP A 76 6.13 0.25 -11.35
CA ASP A 76 7.25 -0.24 -10.54
C ASP A 76 8.15 -1.27 -11.26
N GLY A 77 7.97 -1.44 -12.58
CA GLY A 77 8.64 -2.49 -13.36
C GLY A 77 10.17 -2.51 -13.21
N LYS A 78 10.81 -1.35 -13.06
CA LYS A 78 12.26 -1.27 -12.84
C LYS A 78 12.70 -1.82 -11.49
N ALA A 79 11.92 -1.66 -10.43
CA ALA A 79 12.21 -2.27 -9.14
C ALA A 79 12.06 -3.80 -9.21
N ARG A 80 11.07 -4.27 -9.97
CA ARG A 80 10.84 -5.71 -10.22
C ARG A 80 11.97 -6.34 -11.01
N GLU A 81 12.46 -5.67 -12.04
CA GLU A 81 13.56 -6.12 -12.89
C GLU A 81 14.92 -6.13 -12.16
N ASP A 82 15.26 -5.02 -11.51
CA ASP A 82 16.62 -4.80 -10.99
C ASP A 82 16.90 -5.61 -9.72
N TRP A 83 15.92 -5.72 -8.82
CA TRP A 83 16.12 -6.37 -7.52
C TRP A 83 14.95 -7.26 -7.10
N GLY A 84 14.02 -7.57 -8.00
CA GLY A 84 12.99 -8.56 -7.75
C GLY A 84 11.87 -8.06 -6.85
N TRP A 85 11.62 -6.75 -6.78
CA TRP A 85 10.54 -6.19 -5.97
C TRP A 85 9.21 -6.92 -6.19
N LYS A 86 8.58 -7.32 -5.09
CA LYS A 86 7.22 -7.87 -5.08
C LYS A 86 6.60 -7.61 -3.72
N HIS A 87 5.43 -6.99 -3.72
CA HIS A 87 4.60 -6.85 -2.53
C HIS A 87 3.97 -8.19 -2.14
N SER A 88 3.75 -8.37 -0.84
CA SER A 88 3.19 -9.58 -0.24
C SER A 88 1.74 -9.39 0.17
N PHE A 89 1.31 -8.16 0.46
CA PHE A 89 -0.01 -7.89 1.02
C PHE A 89 -0.98 -7.30 0.01
N GLY A 90 -2.14 -7.94 -0.12
CA GLY A 90 -3.32 -7.41 -0.80
C GLY A 90 -4.25 -6.64 0.15
N LEU A 91 -5.34 -6.10 -0.38
CA LEU A 91 -6.30 -5.31 0.42
C LEU A 91 -6.96 -6.13 1.53
N GLU A 92 -7.30 -7.39 1.25
CA GLU A 92 -7.94 -8.29 2.21
C GLU A 92 -6.97 -8.66 3.34
N GLU A 93 -5.73 -9.02 3.01
CA GLU A 93 -4.70 -9.37 4.00
C GLU A 93 -4.37 -8.16 4.90
N ILE A 94 -4.26 -6.96 4.33
CA ILE A 94 -4.04 -5.74 5.12
C ILE A 94 -5.20 -5.50 6.06
N THR A 95 -6.43 -5.61 5.57
CA THR A 95 -7.63 -5.38 6.39
C THR A 95 -7.69 -6.35 7.55
N GLN A 96 -7.47 -7.64 7.30
CA GLN A 96 -7.46 -8.67 8.33
C GLN A 96 -6.37 -8.43 9.39
N VAL A 97 -5.14 -8.16 8.95
CA VAL A 97 -4.01 -7.94 9.88
C VAL A 97 -4.25 -6.69 10.72
N MET A 98 -4.70 -5.59 10.10
CA MET A 98 -4.95 -4.33 10.81
C MET A 98 -6.07 -4.46 11.84
N LEU A 99 -7.18 -5.12 11.50
CA LEU A 99 -8.27 -5.35 12.44
C LEU A 99 -7.82 -6.23 13.61
N SER A 100 -7.03 -7.27 13.37
CA SER A 100 -6.45 -8.10 14.44
C SER A 100 -5.53 -7.28 15.35
N LYS A 101 -4.57 -6.55 14.80
CA LYS A 101 -3.53 -5.84 15.59
C LYS A 101 -4.06 -4.61 16.32
N LEU A 102 -5.03 -3.90 15.75
CA LEU A 102 -5.62 -2.71 16.38
C LEU A 102 -6.74 -3.09 17.36
N GLY A 103 -7.51 -4.14 17.06
CA GLY A 103 -8.54 -4.67 17.96
C GLY A 103 -7.96 -5.10 19.31
N ASP A 104 -6.80 -5.77 19.28
CA ASP A 104 -6.10 -6.23 20.48
C ASP A 104 -5.60 -5.09 21.40
N LYS A 105 -5.31 -3.90 20.84
CA LYS A 105 -4.87 -2.73 21.63
C LYS A 105 -6.01 -1.99 22.34
N SER A 106 -7.25 -2.33 22.04
CA SER A 106 -8.44 -1.69 22.63
C SER A 106 -9.01 -2.45 23.85
N ARG A 107 -8.31 -3.46 24.34
CA ARG A 107 -8.66 -4.27 25.53
C ARG A 107 -7.65 -4.12 26.66
#